data_AF-A0A973B555-F1
#
_entry.id   AF-A0A973B555-F1
#
_cell.length_a   1.000
_cell.length_b   1.000
_cell.length_c   1.000
_cell.angle_alpha   90.00
_cell.angle_beta   90.00
_cell.angle_gamma   90.00
#
_symmetry.space_group_name_H-M   'P 1'
#
loop_
_entity.id
_entity.type
_entity.pdbx_description
1 polymer ?
#
loop_
_entity_poly.entity_id
_entity_poly.type
_entity_poly.pdbx_seq_one_letter_code
_entity_poly.pdbx_strand_id
1 'polypeptide(L)'
;MKFIKHIPAAILAFLFLLGGLSFFLPLLPVPAMYGNSLTFFNLLGTTGYMAVVKILEIIGGALIILPTKRALATVILAPISVNIFLFEVFMIGTPGIGVVLVALIGILIYQEKQKFMALI
;
A
#
# COMPACT_ATOMS: atom_id res chain seq x y z
N MET A 1 2.34 -23.77 -13.98
CA MET A 1 2.59 -22.30 -13.91
C MET A 1 1.47 -21.51 -13.20
N LYS A 2 0.69 -22.10 -12.28
CA LYS A 2 -0.38 -21.38 -11.53
C LYS A 2 0.15 -20.52 -10.36
N PHE A 3 1.27 -20.92 -9.76
CA PHE A 3 1.88 -20.23 -8.60
C PHE A 3 2.43 -18.83 -8.91
N ILE A 4 2.93 -18.59 -10.12
CA ILE A 4 3.54 -17.30 -10.51
C ILE A 4 2.52 -16.15 -10.41
N LYS A 5 1.24 -16.42 -10.62
CA LYS A 5 0.16 -15.42 -10.51
C LYS A 5 -0.13 -15.00 -9.07
N HIS A 6 0.39 -15.71 -8.06
CA HIS A 6 0.19 -15.36 -6.66
C HIS A 6 1.37 -14.57 -6.07
N ILE A 7 2.53 -14.56 -6.74
CA ILE A 7 3.74 -13.88 -6.27
C ILE A 7 3.52 -12.37 -6.08
N PRO A 8 2.93 -11.61 -7.04
CA PRO A 8 2.74 -10.17 -6.86
C PRO A 8 1.85 -9.83 -5.67
N ALA A 9 0.81 -10.64 -5.44
CA ALA A 9 -0.11 -10.49 -4.32
C ALA A 9 0.58 -10.81 -2.98
N ALA A 10 1.44 -11.82 -2.95
CA ALA A 10 2.21 -12.15 -1.74
C ALA A 10 3.21 -11.04 -1.38
N ILE A 11 3.89 -10.47 -2.39
CA ILE A 11 4.80 -9.34 -2.18
C ILE A 11 4.03 -8.12 -1.68
N LEU A 12 2.91 -7.78 -2.32
CA LEU A 12 2.04 -6.68 -1.88
C LEU A 12 1.52 -6.89 -0.45
N ALA A 13 1.04 -8.09 -0.14
CA ALA A 13 0.58 -8.44 1.20
C ALA A 13 1.70 -8.21 2.22
N PHE A 14 2.90 -8.71 1.94
CA PHE A 14 4.03 -8.56 2.84
C PHE A 14 4.41 -7.10 3.07
N LEU A 15 4.53 -6.30 2.00
CA LEU A 15 4.89 -4.88 2.10
C LEU A 15 3.85 -4.07 2.88
N PHE A 16 2.56 -4.29 2.61
CA PHE A 16 1.49 -3.57 3.30
C PHE A 16 1.29 -4.01 4.74
N LEU A 17 1.37 -5.32 5.02
CA LEU A 17 1.29 -5.82 6.39
C LEU A 17 2.49 -5.33 7.21
N LEU A 18 3.71 -5.41 6.66
CA LEU A 18 4.90 -4.91 7.34
C LEU A 18 4.79 -3.41 7.59
N GLY A 19 4.43 -2.61 6.59
CA GLY A 19 4.29 -1.16 6.73
C GLY A 19 3.15 -0.70 7.63
N GLY A 20 2.05 -1.47 7.67
CA GLY A 20 0.91 -1.25 8.56
C GLY A 20 1.21 -1.62 10.01
N LEU A 21 1.74 -2.83 10.23
CA LEU A 21 2.12 -3.32 11.56
C LEU A 21 3.26 -2.50 12.16
N SER A 22 4.24 -2.08 11.34
CA SER A 22 5.38 -1.26 11.81
C SER A 22 4.98 0.13 12.31
N PHE A 23 3.75 0.57 12.04
CA PHE A 23 3.22 1.81 12.60
C PHE A 23 2.71 1.64 14.04
N PHE A 24 2.11 0.48 14.35
CA PHE A 24 1.58 0.18 15.69
C PHE A 24 2.60 -0.51 16.59
N LEU A 25 3.51 -1.27 15.99
CA LEU A 25 4.60 -1.98 16.65
C LEU A 25 5.91 -1.37 16.15
N PRO A 26 6.90 -1.06 17.01
CA PRO A 26 8.19 -0.51 16.59
C PRO A 26 9.06 -1.60 15.92
N LEU A 27 8.61 -2.14 14.80
CA LEU A 27 9.27 -3.20 14.04
C LEU A 27 10.42 -2.68 13.17
N LEU A 28 10.34 -1.42 12.76
CA LEU A 28 11.33 -0.77 11.91
C LEU A 28 11.71 0.60 12.48
N PRO A 29 13.00 0.99 12.40
CA PRO A 29 13.41 2.33 12.76
C PRO A 29 12.75 3.33 11.82
N VAL A 30 12.15 4.37 12.40
CA VAL A 30 11.57 5.47 11.61
C VAL A 30 12.73 6.24 10.97
N PRO A 31 12.81 6.32 9.63
CA PRO A 31 13.86 7.09 8.98
C PRO A 31 13.71 8.57 9.32
N ALA A 32 14.83 9.27 9.46
CA ALA A 32 14.82 10.70 9.73
C ALA A 32 14.12 11.44 8.57
N MET A 33 13.07 12.18 8.90
CA MET A 33 12.30 13.00 7.97
C MET A 33 12.63 14.48 8.21
N TYR A 34 12.72 15.26 7.13
CA TYR A 34 13.07 16.67 7.18
C TYR A 34 12.12 17.52 6.33
N GLY A 35 11.92 18.78 6.70
CA GLY A 35 11.11 19.73 5.93
C GLY A 35 9.64 19.29 5.77
N ASN A 36 9.12 19.38 4.55
CA ASN A 36 7.69 19.15 4.26
C ASN A 36 7.23 17.71 4.58
N SER A 37 8.10 16.71 4.44
CA SER A 37 7.77 15.31 4.76
C SER A 37 7.49 15.14 6.25
N LEU A 38 8.25 15.82 7.11
CA LEU A 38 8.06 15.83 8.56
C LEU A 38 6.77 16.56 8.95
N THR A 39 6.51 17.72 8.36
CA THR A 39 5.28 18.50 8.62
C THR A 39 4.04 17.68 8.27
N PHE A 40 4.03 17.03 7.10
CA PHE A 40 2.93 16.18 6.66
C PHE A 40 2.75 14.97 7.57
N PHE A 41 3.84 14.28 7.92
CA PHE A 41 3.80 13.12 8.81
C PHE A 41 3.27 13.48 10.21
N ASN A 42 3.73 14.59 10.79
CA ASN A 42 3.23 15.07 12.08
C ASN A 42 1.74 15.44 12.03
N LEU A 43 1.29 16.10 10.95
CA LEU A 43 -0.11 16.49 10.80
C LEU A 43 -1.04 15.27 10.71
N LEU A 44 -0.66 14.25 9.94
CA LEU A 44 -1.46 13.03 9.85
C LEU A 44 -1.33 12.12 11.09
N GLY A 45 -0.17 12.14 11.76
CA GLY A 45 0.08 11.37 12.98
C GLY A 45 -0.71 11.89 14.17
N THR A 46 -0.72 13.20 14.39
CA THR A 46 -1.41 13.86 15.52
C THR A 46 -2.93 13.84 15.41
N THR A 47 -3.47 13.80 14.20
CA THR A 47 -4.92 13.76 13.95
C THR A 47 -5.53 12.35 14.01
N GLY A 48 -4.70 11.31 14.14
CA GLY A 48 -5.14 9.91 14.07
C GLY A 48 -5.47 9.43 12.66
N TYR A 49 -5.37 10.29 11.65
CA TYR A 49 -5.62 9.94 10.25
C TYR A 49 -4.69 8.83 9.76
N MET A 50 -3.39 8.89 10.12
CA MET A 50 -2.45 7.81 9.78
C MET A 50 -2.88 6.47 10.35
N ALA A 51 -3.46 6.43 11.55
CA ALA A 51 -3.88 5.16 12.16
C ALA A 51 -4.99 4.50 11.33
N VAL A 52 -5.95 5.29 10.80
CA VAL A 52 -7.01 4.78 9.93
C VAL A 52 -6.42 4.24 8.62
N VAL A 53 -5.52 4.99 7.97
CA VAL A 53 -4.84 4.52 6.74
C VAL A 53 -4.09 3.22 7.01
N LYS A 54 -3.38 3.11 8.14
CA LYS A 54 -2.61 1.93 8.51
C LYS A 54 -3.48 0.72 8.82
N ILE A 55 -4.66 0.92 9.41
CA ILE A 55 -5.65 -0.16 9.57
C ILE A 55 -6.15 -0.63 8.21
N LEU A 56 -6.44 0.29 7.28
CA LEU A 56 -6.85 -0.07 5.92
C LEU A 56 -5.75 -0.80 5.15
N GLU A 57 -4.48 -0.42 5.32
CA GLU A 57 -3.33 -1.15 4.78
C GLU A 57 -3.27 -2.58 5.30
N ILE A 58 -3.45 -2.79 6.61
CA ILE A 58 -3.45 -4.13 7.22
C ILE A 58 -4.62 -4.96 6.69
N ILE A 59 -5.83 -4.40 6.65
CA ILE A 59 -7.02 -5.07 6.13
C ILE A 59 -6.82 -5.43 4.65
N GLY A 60 -6.36 -4.49 3.83
CA GLY A 60 -6.07 -4.73 2.41
C GLY A 60 -4.98 -5.79 2.21
N GLY A 61 -3.89 -5.72 2.98
CA GLY A 61 -2.78 -6.67 2.96
C GLY A 61 -3.20 -8.08 3.39
N ALA A 62 -4.12 -8.22 4.35
CA ALA A 62 -4.68 -9.51 4.73
C ALA A 62 -5.62 -10.06 3.63
N LEU A 63 -6.46 -9.20 3.05
CA LEU A 63 -7.44 -9.59 2.03
C LEU A 63 -6.79 -9.99 0.70
N ILE A 64 -5.65 -9.41 0.33
CA ILE A 64 -4.99 -9.70 -0.95
C ILE A 64 -4.38 -11.11 -1.01
N ILE A 65 -4.10 -11.72 0.15
CA ILE A 65 -3.67 -13.11 0.28
C ILE A 65 -4.77 -14.05 -0.23
N LEU A 66 -6.03 -13.71 0.03
CA LEU A 66 -7.18 -14.52 -0.38
C LEU A 66 -7.51 -14.28 -1.86
N PRO A 67 -7.33 -15.28 -2.76
CA PRO A 67 -7.53 -15.09 -4.21
C PRO A 67 -8.95 -14.68 -4.59
N THR A 68 -9.95 -15.00 -3.76
CA THR A 68 -11.36 -14.60 -3.95
C THR A 68 -11.62 -13.14 -3.60
N LYS A 69 -10.81 -12.51 -2.74
CA LYS A 69 -10.98 -11.13 -2.26
C LYS A 69 -9.97 -10.14 -2.85
N ARG A 70 -9.10 -10.59 -3.76
CA ARG A 70 -8.07 -9.77 -4.41
C ARG A 70 -8.59 -8.49 -5.04
N ALA A 71 -9.68 -8.55 -5.80
CA ALA A 71 -10.24 -7.36 -6.44
C ALA A 71 -10.60 -6.27 -5.40
N LEU A 72 -11.25 -6.68 -4.30
CA LEU A 72 -11.62 -5.77 -3.21
C LEU A 72 -10.37 -5.21 -2.50
N ALA A 73 -9.39 -6.07 -2.20
CA ALA A 73 -8.13 -5.65 -1.60
C ALA A 73 -7.40 -4.63 -2.48
N THR A 74 -7.34 -4.87 -3.79
CA THR A 74 -6.72 -3.96 -4.76
C THR A 74 -7.42 -2.61 -4.81
N VAL A 75 -8.76 -2.57 -4.72
CA VAL A 75 -9.51 -1.30 -4.66
C VAL A 75 -9.17 -0.48 -3.42
N ILE A 76 -8.94 -1.13 -2.27
CA ILE A 76 -8.53 -0.44 -1.04
C ILE A 76 -7.06 0.02 -1.14
N LEU A 77 -6.17 -0.86 -1.59
CA LEU A 77 -4.73 -0.61 -1.61
C LEU A 77 -4.28 0.31 -2.76
N ALA A 78 -5.06 0.42 -3.83
CA ALA A 78 -4.74 1.28 -4.98
C ALA A 78 -4.60 2.76 -4.61
N PRO A 79 -5.61 3.42 -4.00
CA PRO A 79 -5.49 4.82 -3.61
C PRO A 79 -4.39 5.04 -2.56
N ILE A 80 -4.17 4.07 -1.67
CA ILE A 80 -3.10 4.15 -0.66
C ILE A 80 -1.72 4.10 -1.34
N SER A 81 -1.52 3.19 -2.30
CA SER A 81 -0.26 3.08 -3.06
C SER A 81 0.04 4.35 -3.85
N VAL A 82 -1.00 4.93 -4.48
CA VAL A 82 -0.88 6.20 -5.20
C VAL A 82 -0.53 7.33 -4.23
N ASN A 83 -1.15 7.38 -3.05
CA ASN A 83 -0.81 8.36 -2.03
C ASN A 83 0.66 8.26 -1.58
N ILE A 84 1.15 7.04 -1.32
CA ILE A 84 2.57 6.79 -0.97
C ILE A 84 3.49 7.30 -2.08
N PHE A 85 3.19 6.96 -3.33
CA PHE A 85 3.97 7.43 -4.47
C PHE A 85 3.98 8.96 -4.60
N LEU A 86 2.82 9.61 -4.44
CA LEU A 86 2.73 11.07 -4.47
C LEU A 86 3.51 11.69 -3.31
N PHE A 87 3.46 11.11 -2.11
CA PHE A 87 4.24 11.57 -0.97
C PHE A 87 5.75 11.50 -1.26
N GLU A 88 6.24 10.39 -1.82
CA GLU A 88 7.65 10.23 -2.19
C GLU A 88 8.10 11.27 -3.23
N VAL A 89 7.32 11.45 -4.29
CA VAL A 89 7.67 12.38 -5.38
C VAL A 89 7.59 13.85 -4.94
N PHE A 90 6.53 14.24 -4.22
CA PHE A 90 6.28 15.64 -3.89
C PHE A 90 6.85 16.09 -2.54
N MET A 91 6.95 15.20 -1.55
CA MET A 91 7.42 15.56 -0.20
C MET A 91 8.87 15.18 0.05
N ILE A 92 9.31 14.00 -0.43
CA ILE A 92 10.71 13.55 -0.30
C ILE A 92 11.56 14.03 -1.48
N GLY A 93 10.96 14.14 -2.67
CA GLY A 93 11.65 14.55 -3.90
C GLY A 93 12.35 13.41 -4.63
N THR A 94 12.18 12.16 -4.18
CA THR A 94 12.76 10.97 -4.81
C THR A 94 11.74 9.83 -4.82
N PRO A 95 11.48 9.19 -5.97
CA PRO A 95 10.63 8.01 -6.02
C PRO A 95 11.27 6.84 -5.26
N GLY A 96 10.49 6.21 -4.39
CA GLY A 96 10.92 5.10 -3.54
C GLY A 96 10.10 3.84 -3.79
N ILE A 97 9.56 3.27 -2.72
CA ILE A 97 8.80 2.02 -2.78
C ILE A 97 7.40 2.20 -3.39
N GLY A 98 6.89 3.42 -3.41
CA GLY A 98 5.61 3.78 -4.02
C GLY A 98 5.51 3.38 -5.49
N VAL A 99 6.59 3.51 -6.26
CA VAL A 99 6.64 3.07 -7.67
C VAL A 99 6.39 1.57 -7.78
N VAL A 100 7.03 0.78 -6.92
CA VAL A 100 6.89 -0.68 -6.90
C VAL A 100 5.47 -1.07 -6.50
N LEU A 101 4.88 -0.41 -5.50
CA LEU A 101 3.51 -0.66 -5.06
C LEU A 101 2.50 -0.39 -6.18
N VAL A 102 2.61 0.75 -6.85
CA VAL A 102 1.74 1.11 -7.98
C VAL A 102 1.89 0.11 -9.13
N ALA A 103 3.12 -0.28 -9.47
CA ALA A 103 3.38 -1.28 -10.51
C ALA A 103 2.76 -2.65 -10.16
N LEU A 104 2.93 -3.12 -8.93
CA LEU A 104 2.36 -4.40 -8.47
C LEU A 104 0.83 -4.37 -8.47
N ILE A 105 0.21 -3.24 -8.12
CA ILE A 105 -1.24 -3.06 -8.21
C ILE A 105 -1.70 -3.10 -9.67
N GLY A 106 -1.01 -2.42 -10.58
CA GLY A 106 -1.29 -2.48 -12.02
C GLY A 106 -1.24 -3.91 -12.56
N ILE A 107 -0.25 -4.69 -12.14
CA ILE A 107 -0.14 -6.12 -12.50
C ILE A 107 -1.34 -6.92 -11.95
N LEU A 108 -1.76 -6.68 -10.71
CA LEU A 108 -2.92 -7.35 -10.13
C LEU A 108 -4.24 -7.00 -10.83
N ILE A 109 -4.43 -5.72 -11.18
CA ILE A 109 -5.60 -5.27 -11.95
C ILE A 109 -5.61 -5.96 -13.32
N TYR A 110 -4.46 -6.06 -13.98
CA TYR A 110 -4.35 -6.76 -15.26
C TYR A 110 -4.68 -8.26 -15.14
N GLN A 111 -4.22 -8.93 -14.08
CA GLN A 111 -4.51 -10.35 -13.84
C GLN A 111 -5.98 -10.61 -13.49
N GLU A 112 -6.63 -9.70 -12.77
CA GLU A 112 -8.04 -9.80 -12.36
C GLU A 112 -8.96 -8.94 -13.25
N LYS A 113 -8.52 -8.60 -14.47
CA LYS A 113 -9.22 -7.69 -15.38
C LYS A 113 -10.69 -8.06 -15.59
N GLN A 114 -11.02 -9.36 -15.65
CA GLN A 114 -12.41 -9.82 -15.81
C GLN A 114 -13.31 -9.41 -14.62
N LYS A 115 -12.79 -9.42 -13.39
CA LYS A 115 -13.54 -8.99 -12.20
C LYS A 115 -13.66 -7.47 -12.11
N PHE A 116 -12.65 -6.74 -12.58
CA PHE A 116 -12.66 -5.28 -12.64
C PHE A 116 -13.54 -4.73 -13.79
N MET A 117 -13.63 -5.43 -14.92
CA MET A 117 -14.54 -5.06 -16.01
C MET A 117 -16.01 -5.24 -15.64
N ALA A 118 -16.33 -6.05 -14.63
CA ALA A 118 -17.68 -6.18 -14.09
C ALA A 118 -18.08 -5.06 -13.10
N LEU A 119 -17.12 -4.19 -12.76
CA LEU A 119 -17.32 -3.02 -11.89
C LEU A 119 -17.66 -1.74 -12.69
N ILE A 120 -17.56 -1.80 -14.03
CA ILE A 120 -17.90 -0.74 -14.99
C ILE A 120 -19.16 -1.18 -15.72
#